data_AF-A0A2H9NUD0-F1
#
_entry.id   AF-A0A2H9NUD0-F1
#
_cell.length_a   1.000
_cell.length_b   1.000
_cell.length_c   1.000
_cell.angle_alpha   90.00
_cell.angle_beta   90.00
_cell.angle_gamma   90.00
#
_symmetry.space_group_name_H-M   'P 1'
#
loop_
_entity.id
_entity.type
_entity.pdbx_description
1 polymer ?
#
loop_
_entity_poly.entity_id
_entity_poly.type
_entity_poly.pdbx_seq_one_letter_code
_entity_poly.pdbx_strand_id
1 'polypeptide(L)'
;KKKIFYSAVVSGEKVFVNTLSESQQGFPIKFKTGKRYKNQGIWAGMVNSMMEPTIYYNKALTELMFVIAANSKGGAMIEEDAVDDIQEFEEGYARTDAVVVLRSGALQNGKVQSKKQAFQPTGYEQIIGFSDATISEVVGIDRTFLGSSENRMEPASLQRQRIRQSLRFLRIMLIA
;
A
#
# COMPACT_ATOMS: atom_id res chain seq x y z
N LYS A 1 -15.24 -36.28 -39.82
CA LYS A 1 -16.18 -36.33 -38.66
C LYS A 1 -16.37 -34.91 -38.12
N LYS A 2 -17.60 -34.40 -38.04
CA LYS A 2 -17.91 -33.05 -37.53
C LYS A 2 -17.99 -33.11 -35.99
N LYS A 3 -17.30 -32.22 -35.28
CA LYS A 3 -17.39 -32.12 -33.80
C LYS A 3 -18.69 -31.40 -33.43
N ILE A 4 -19.45 -31.94 -32.47
CA ILE A 4 -20.71 -31.38 -31.95
C ILE A 4 -20.49 -31.07 -30.46
N PHE A 5 -20.89 -29.88 -30.03
CA PHE A 5 -20.74 -29.41 -28.66
C PHE A 5 -22.03 -29.62 -27.84
N TYR A 6 -21.87 -30.08 -26.60
CA TYR A 6 -22.96 -30.27 -25.65
C TYR A 6 -22.70 -29.41 -24.40
N SER A 7 -23.78 -28.96 -23.77
CA SER A 7 -23.77 -28.32 -22.46
C SER A 7 -24.38 -29.29 -21.46
N ALA A 8 -23.73 -29.46 -20.30
CA ALA A 8 -24.21 -30.35 -19.26
C ALA A 8 -24.11 -29.70 -17.89
N VAL A 9 -25.14 -29.92 -17.07
CA VAL A 9 -25.14 -29.55 -15.64
C VAL A 9 -24.73 -30.78 -14.85
N VAL A 10 -23.61 -30.68 -14.15
CA VAL A 10 -22.96 -31.79 -13.45
C VAL A 10 -22.78 -31.41 -11.98
N SER A 11 -23.06 -32.34 -11.06
CA SER A 11 -22.65 -32.24 -9.66
C SER A 11 -22.01 -33.55 -9.22
N GLY A 12 -20.73 -33.48 -8.82
CA GLY A 12 -19.91 -34.65 -8.55
C GLY A 12 -19.83 -35.56 -9.78
N GLU A 13 -20.23 -36.83 -9.63
CA GLU A 13 -20.20 -37.84 -10.70
C GLU A 13 -21.51 -37.93 -11.51
N LYS A 14 -22.56 -37.19 -11.12
CA LYS A 14 -23.88 -37.28 -11.78
C LYS A 14 -24.11 -36.12 -12.75
N VAL A 15 -24.56 -36.47 -13.95
CA VAL A 15 -25.03 -35.53 -14.98
C VAL A 15 -26.56 -35.42 -14.88
N PHE A 16 -27.08 -34.23 -14.59
CA PHE A 16 -28.52 -34.01 -14.43
C PHE A 16 -29.21 -33.69 -15.75
N VAL A 17 -28.56 -32.87 -16.55
CA VAL A 17 -29.11 -32.37 -17.82
C VAL A 17 -27.99 -32.36 -18.84
N ASN A 18 -28.28 -32.89 -20.02
CA ASN A 18 -27.40 -32.83 -21.19
C ASN A 18 -28.21 -32.26 -22.36
N THR A 19 -27.81 -31.10 -22.85
CA THR A 19 -28.46 -30.41 -23.98
C THR A 19 -27.43 -30.05 -25.04
N LEU A 20 -27.91 -29.86 -26.27
CA LEU A 20 -27.09 -29.29 -27.33
C LEU A 20 -26.61 -27.90 -26.91
N SER A 21 -25.31 -27.64 -27.04
CA SER A 21 -24.75 -26.31 -26.77
C SER A 21 -25.37 -25.28 -27.70
N GLU A 22 -25.74 -24.11 -27.16
CA GLU A 22 -26.30 -22.98 -27.90
C GLU A 22 -25.37 -22.53 -29.04
N SER A 23 -24.06 -22.65 -28.83
CA SER A 23 -23.04 -22.45 -29.87
C SER A 23 -22.36 -23.75 -30.23
N GLN A 24 -22.34 -24.06 -31.53
CA GLN A 24 -21.62 -25.19 -32.11
C GLN A 24 -20.23 -24.79 -32.65
N GLN A 25 -19.82 -23.54 -32.43
CA GLN A 25 -18.54 -22.98 -32.90
C GLN A 25 -17.47 -22.91 -31.79
N GLY A 26 -17.78 -23.39 -30.58
CA GLY A 26 -16.89 -23.40 -29.43
C GLY A 26 -17.64 -23.23 -28.12
N PHE A 27 -16.90 -23.03 -27.03
CA PHE A 27 -17.52 -22.75 -25.73
C PHE A 27 -18.30 -21.44 -25.77
N PRO A 28 -19.54 -21.42 -25.22
CA PRO A 28 -20.37 -20.21 -25.22
C PRO A 28 -19.77 -19.11 -24.34
N ILE A 29 -19.10 -19.48 -23.25
CA ILE A 29 -18.49 -18.55 -22.31
C ILE A 29 -17.08 -18.20 -22.78
N LYS A 30 -16.87 -16.92 -23.11
CA LYS A 30 -15.55 -16.37 -23.47
C LYS A 30 -14.99 -15.59 -22.28
N PHE A 31 -13.97 -16.16 -21.65
CA PHE A 31 -13.23 -15.48 -20.58
C PHE A 31 -12.37 -14.35 -21.15
N LYS A 32 -12.26 -13.27 -20.37
CA LYS A 32 -11.27 -12.22 -20.60
C LYS A 32 -10.30 -12.26 -19.43
N THR A 33 -9.04 -12.49 -19.73
CA THR A 33 -7.98 -12.70 -18.73
C THR A 33 -6.89 -11.66 -18.89
N GLY A 34 -6.06 -11.52 -17.85
CA GLY A 34 -4.88 -10.65 -17.85
C GLY A 34 -3.71 -11.22 -18.65
N LYS A 35 -2.47 -10.92 -18.21
CA LYS A 35 -1.25 -11.47 -18.83
C LYS A 35 -0.99 -12.87 -18.27
N ARG A 36 -0.77 -13.85 -19.15
CA ARG A 36 -0.39 -15.21 -18.72
C ARG A 36 1.09 -15.29 -18.40
N TYR A 37 1.42 -15.73 -17.19
CA TYR A 37 2.78 -16.12 -16.82
C TYR A 37 3.01 -17.56 -17.30
N LYS A 38 3.81 -17.73 -18.36
CA LYS A 38 4.03 -19.03 -19.01
C LYS A 38 4.58 -20.08 -18.05
N ASN A 39 5.46 -19.67 -17.13
CA ASN A 39 6.17 -20.57 -16.23
C ASN A 39 5.26 -21.15 -15.13
N GLN A 40 4.28 -20.38 -14.66
CA GLN A 40 3.41 -20.75 -13.53
C GLN A 40 2.00 -21.16 -13.97
N GLY A 41 1.65 -20.95 -15.24
CA GLY A 41 0.31 -21.25 -15.76
C GLY A 41 -0.79 -20.30 -15.27
N ILE A 42 -0.44 -19.28 -14.48
CA ILE A 42 -1.39 -18.31 -13.90
C ILE A 42 -1.61 -17.09 -14.82
N TRP A 43 -2.78 -16.47 -14.67
CA TRP A 43 -3.09 -15.17 -15.24
C TRP A 43 -2.99 -14.13 -14.14
N ALA A 44 -2.18 -13.08 -14.33
CA ALA A 44 -2.19 -11.96 -13.40
C ALA A 44 -2.60 -10.65 -14.07
N GLY A 45 -3.25 -9.81 -13.28
CA GLY A 45 -3.59 -8.44 -13.62
C GLY A 45 -2.44 -7.48 -13.35
N MET A 46 -2.66 -6.22 -13.69
CA MET A 46 -1.71 -5.13 -13.48
C MET A 46 -1.38 -4.90 -11.99
N VAL A 47 -2.36 -5.15 -11.12
CA VAL A 47 -2.25 -4.96 -9.66
C VAL A 47 -1.16 -5.83 -9.04
N ASN A 48 -0.87 -7.00 -9.61
CA ASN A 48 0.14 -7.89 -9.07
C ASN A 48 1.53 -7.24 -9.05
N SER A 49 1.86 -6.42 -10.06
CA SER A 49 3.13 -5.68 -10.08
C SER A 49 3.14 -4.47 -9.14
N MET A 50 1.97 -3.90 -8.82
CA MET A 50 1.85 -2.76 -7.89
C MET A 50 1.94 -3.18 -6.42
N MET A 51 1.68 -4.45 -6.11
CA MET A 51 1.55 -4.94 -4.75
C MET A 51 2.80 -4.67 -3.90
N GLU A 52 3.99 -4.97 -4.44
CA GLU A 52 5.25 -4.80 -3.70
C GLU A 52 5.55 -3.33 -3.37
N PRO A 53 5.58 -2.38 -4.34
CA PRO A 53 5.76 -0.95 -4.04
C PRO A 53 4.77 -0.41 -3.00
N THR A 54 3.49 -0.79 -3.10
CA THR A 54 2.46 -0.32 -2.17
C THR A 54 2.68 -0.86 -0.75
N ILE A 55 3.14 -2.10 -0.59
CA ILE A 55 3.49 -2.66 0.73
C ILE A 55 4.66 -1.90 1.34
N TYR A 56 5.72 -1.62 0.58
CA TYR A 56 6.87 -0.87 1.07
C TYR A 56 6.49 0.56 1.47
N TYR A 57 5.69 1.23 0.67
CA TYR A 57 5.15 2.56 0.98
C TYR A 57 4.39 2.57 2.30
N ASN A 58 3.42 1.67 2.47
CA ASN A 58 2.59 1.59 3.67
C ASN A 58 3.42 1.26 4.91
N LYS A 59 4.39 0.36 4.78
CA LYS A 59 5.27 -0.02 5.87
C LYS A 59 6.16 1.15 6.31
N ALA A 60 6.82 1.82 5.36
CA ALA A 60 7.70 2.95 5.65
C ALA A 60 6.93 4.12 6.30
N LEU A 61 5.71 4.39 5.84
CA LEU A 61 4.84 5.41 6.44
C LEU A 61 4.46 5.05 7.89
N THR A 62 4.14 3.80 8.15
CA THR A 62 3.82 3.32 9.50
C THR A 62 5.02 3.42 10.45
N GLU A 63 6.21 3.01 9.99
CA GLU A 63 7.44 3.11 10.78
C GLU A 63 7.82 4.57 11.05
N LEU A 64 7.66 5.46 10.07
CA LEU A 64 7.88 6.90 10.24
C LEU A 64 6.93 7.49 11.29
N MET A 65 5.63 7.15 11.23
CA MET A 65 4.66 7.58 12.24
C MET A 65 5.03 7.06 13.64
N PHE A 66 5.49 5.81 13.75
CA PHE A 66 5.93 5.24 15.01
C PHE A 66 7.15 5.98 15.57
N VAL A 67 8.16 6.29 14.75
CA VAL A 67 9.34 7.07 15.18
C VAL A 67 8.93 8.45 15.68
N ILE A 68 8.04 9.15 14.96
CA ILE A 68 7.53 10.47 15.39
C ILE A 68 6.80 10.35 16.74
N ALA A 69 5.94 9.34 16.91
CA ALA A 69 5.19 9.11 18.13
C ALA A 69 6.08 8.65 19.31
N ALA A 70 7.17 7.93 19.05
CA ALA A 70 8.13 7.52 20.07
C ALA A 70 9.02 8.69 20.49
N ASN A 71 9.46 9.53 19.54
CA ASN A 71 10.27 10.71 19.82
C ASN A 71 9.49 11.83 20.52
N SER A 72 8.19 11.98 20.27
CA SER A 72 7.36 12.98 20.95
C SER A 72 7.14 12.68 22.44
N LYS A 73 7.25 11.42 22.85
CA LYS A 73 7.12 10.98 24.26
C LYS A 73 8.43 11.05 25.02
N GLY A 74 9.19 12.14 24.88
CA GLY A 74 10.52 12.33 25.47
C GLY A 74 10.68 11.62 26.82
N GLY A 75 11.68 10.76 26.94
CA GLY A 75 11.91 9.99 28.16
C GLY A 75 12.94 10.66 29.07
N ALA A 76 12.84 10.44 30.38
CA ALA A 76 13.88 10.80 31.34
C ALA A 76 14.56 9.54 31.91
N MET A 77 15.81 9.70 32.30
CA MET A 77 16.55 8.84 33.22
C MET A 77 16.68 9.64 34.50
N ILE A 78 16.21 9.07 35.60
CA ILE A 78 16.27 9.66 36.93
C ILE A 78 16.92 8.65 37.88
N GLU A 79 17.76 9.14 38.78
CA GLU A 79 18.18 8.37 39.96
C GLU A 79 17.03 8.36 40.99
N GLU A 80 16.83 7.24 41.72
CA GLU A 80 15.73 7.09 42.69
C GLU A 80 15.71 8.19 43.76
N ASP A 81 16.87 8.78 44.07
CA ASP A 81 16.99 9.82 45.08
C ASP A 81 16.79 11.25 44.53
N ALA A 82 16.50 11.41 43.24
CA ALA A 82 16.32 12.71 42.58
C ALA A 82 14.91 13.30 42.76
N VAL A 83 13.92 12.47 43.06
CA VAL A 83 12.49 12.82 43.21
C VAL A 83 11.90 12.20 44.48
N ASP A 84 10.86 12.84 45.02
CA ASP A 84 10.15 12.33 46.19
C ASP A 84 9.08 11.28 45.81
N ASP A 85 8.42 11.45 44.67
CA ASP A 85 7.48 10.48 44.08
C ASP A 85 7.75 10.30 42.58
N ILE A 86 8.05 9.06 42.18
CA ILE A 86 8.35 8.69 40.79
C ILE A 86 7.08 8.72 39.94
N GLN A 87 5.92 8.37 40.50
CA GLN A 87 4.68 8.29 39.74
C GLN A 87 4.15 9.69 39.40
N GLU A 88 4.21 10.62 40.36
CA GLU A 88 3.90 12.04 40.12
C GLU A 88 4.87 12.65 39.09
N PHE A 89 6.15 12.27 39.16
CA PHE A 89 7.15 12.67 38.17
C PHE A 89 6.81 12.14 36.77
N GLU A 90 6.45 10.86 36.60
CA GLU A 90 6.08 10.29 35.29
C GLU A 90 4.85 10.98 34.68
N GLU A 91 3.81 11.23 35.50
CA GLU A 91 2.59 11.90 35.06
C GLU A 91 2.80 13.39 34.71
N GLY A 92 3.68 14.07 35.46
CA GLY A 92 4.07 15.46 35.20
C GLY A 92 5.01 15.58 34.01
N TYR A 93 6.01 14.71 33.90
CA TYR A 93 7.02 14.76 32.84
C TYR A 93 6.44 14.51 31.44
N ALA A 94 5.34 13.75 31.34
CA ALA A 94 4.61 13.55 30.10
C ALA A 94 3.79 14.77 29.64
N ARG A 95 3.51 15.74 30.53
CA ARG A 95 2.70 16.93 30.23
C ARG A 95 3.59 18.14 29.94
N THR A 96 3.34 18.82 28.83
CA THR A 96 4.09 20.02 28.42
C THR A 96 3.93 21.20 29.38
N ASP A 97 2.81 21.27 30.11
CA ASP A 97 2.46 22.41 30.99
C ASP A 97 2.65 22.12 32.49
N ALA A 98 3.23 20.97 32.86
CA ALA A 98 3.40 20.59 34.27
C ALA A 98 4.72 21.10 34.85
N VAL A 99 4.65 21.65 36.06
CA VAL A 99 5.84 21.99 36.85
C VAL A 99 6.31 20.73 37.57
N VAL A 100 7.51 20.28 37.27
CA VAL A 100 8.12 19.10 37.89
C VAL A 100 9.05 19.54 39.01
N VAL A 101 8.79 19.08 40.24
CA VAL A 101 9.61 19.40 41.42
C VAL A 101 10.68 18.33 41.59
N LEU A 102 11.93 18.76 41.72
CA LEU A 102 13.10 17.90 41.94
C LEU A 102 13.76 18.26 43.27
N ARG A 103 14.50 17.32 43.87
CA ARG A 103 15.30 17.63 45.07
C ARG A 103 16.40 18.64 44.75
N SER A 104 16.70 19.48 45.74
CA SER A 104 17.78 20.48 45.63
C SER A 104 19.10 19.82 45.26
N GLY A 105 19.76 20.34 44.21
CA GLY A 105 21.01 19.79 43.67
C GLY A 105 20.88 18.63 42.69
N ALA A 106 19.68 18.05 42.46
CA ALA A 106 19.49 16.94 41.52
C ALA A 106 19.84 17.33 40.06
N LEU A 107 19.50 18.55 39.65
CA LEU A 107 19.86 19.12 38.35
C LEU A 107 21.37 19.41 38.22
N GLN A 108 21.99 19.95 39.28
CA GLN A 108 23.42 20.31 39.28
C GLN A 108 24.33 19.07 39.27
N ASN A 109 23.91 17.99 39.92
CA ASN A 109 24.65 16.73 39.99
C ASN A 109 24.38 15.79 38.79
N GLY A 110 23.54 16.20 37.83
CA GLY A 110 23.25 15.40 36.63
C GLY A 110 22.41 14.15 36.88
N LYS A 111 21.63 14.12 37.97
CA LYS A 111 20.77 12.98 38.38
C LYS A 111 19.49 12.83 37.56
N VAL A 112 19.16 13.86 36.77
CA VAL A 112 18.06 13.85 35.81
C VAL A 112 18.65 14.12 34.45
N GLN A 113 18.53 13.14 33.55
CA GLN A 113 18.99 13.26 32.17
C GLN A 113 17.86 12.90 31.25
N SER A 114 17.65 13.68 30.18
CA SER A 114 16.77 13.20 29.11
C SER A 114 17.39 11.94 28.49
N LYS A 115 16.58 10.93 28.26
CA LYS A 115 16.96 9.85 27.35
C LYS A 115 17.36 10.52 26.05
N LYS A 116 18.54 10.18 25.52
CA LYS A 116 18.98 10.67 24.21
C LYS A 116 17.81 10.47 23.23
N GLN A 117 17.45 11.55 22.52
CA GLN A 117 16.45 11.47 21.46
C GLN A 117 16.78 10.28 20.58
N ALA A 118 15.79 9.41 20.32
CA ALA A 118 16.03 8.26 19.49
C ALA A 118 16.49 8.78 18.13
N PHE A 119 17.63 8.28 17.65
CA PHE A 119 18.19 8.65 16.37
C PHE A 119 17.09 8.51 15.32
N GLN A 120 16.67 9.64 14.72
CA GLN A 120 15.70 9.63 13.64
C GLN A 120 16.33 8.82 12.50
N PRO A 121 15.80 7.64 12.15
CA PRO A 121 16.44 6.82 11.15
C PRO A 121 16.35 7.54 9.81
N THR A 122 17.50 7.89 9.24
CA THR A 122 17.59 8.52 7.93
C THR A 122 17.34 7.47 6.86
N GLY A 123 16.53 7.80 5.84
CA GLY A 123 16.25 6.91 4.70
C GLY A 123 14.80 6.53 4.48
N TYR A 124 13.91 6.67 5.48
CA TYR A 124 12.48 6.40 5.30
C TYR A 124 11.83 7.32 4.25
N GLU A 125 12.21 8.60 4.25
CA GLU A 125 11.76 9.57 3.24
C GLU A 125 12.18 9.16 1.82
N GLN A 126 13.39 8.60 1.67
CA GLN A 126 13.87 8.09 0.39
C GLN A 126 13.08 6.87 -0.06
N ILE A 127 12.76 5.95 0.86
CA ILE A 127 11.94 4.77 0.57
C ILE A 127 10.53 5.18 0.17
N ILE A 128 9.92 6.13 0.87
CA ILE A 128 8.57 6.66 0.54
C ILE A 128 8.60 7.32 -0.85
N GLY A 129 9.57 8.18 -1.13
CA GLY A 129 9.71 8.83 -2.43
C GLY A 129 9.97 7.86 -3.57
N PHE A 130 10.84 6.87 -3.37
CA PHE A 130 11.10 5.81 -4.35
C PHE A 130 9.87 4.91 -4.57
N SER A 131 9.15 4.56 -3.51
CA SER A 131 7.94 3.75 -3.60
C SER A 131 6.83 4.48 -4.37
N ASP A 132 6.66 5.79 -4.16
CA ASP A 132 5.69 6.59 -4.91
C ASP A 132 6.03 6.68 -6.40
N ALA A 133 7.30 6.90 -6.73
CA ALA A 133 7.78 6.91 -8.11
C ALA A 133 7.55 5.55 -8.80
N THR A 134 7.91 4.45 -8.13
CA THR A 134 7.79 3.09 -8.68
C THR A 134 6.35 2.65 -8.87
N ILE A 135 5.40 3.09 -8.03
CA ILE A 135 3.96 2.85 -8.27
C ILE A 135 3.54 3.40 -9.63
N SER A 136 3.98 4.62 -9.96
CA SER A 136 3.66 5.26 -11.25
C SER A 136 4.37 4.58 -12.43
N GLU A 137 5.65 4.23 -12.28
CA GLU A 137 6.45 3.60 -13.32
C GLU A 137 5.98 2.19 -13.68
N VAL A 138 5.62 1.38 -12.68
CA VAL A 138 5.13 0.00 -12.89
C VAL A 138 3.81 -0.03 -13.64
N VAL A 139 2.97 0.98 -13.41
CA VAL A 139 1.68 1.12 -14.07
C VAL A 139 1.86 1.62 -15.51
N GLY A 140 2.96 2.31 -15.81
CA GLY A 140 3.27 2.80 -17.16
C GLY A 140 2.23 3.79 -17.70
N ILE A 141 1.46 4.42 -16.81
CA ILE A 141 0.49 5.45 -17.16
C ILE A 141 1.20 6.80 -17.15
N ASP A 142 1.17 7.49 -18.29
CA ASP A 142 1.60 8.87 -18.38
C ASP A 142 0.70 9.75 -17.50
N ARG A 143 1.26 10.63 -16.66
CA ARG A 143 0.49 11.48 -15.73
C ARG A 143 -0.50 12.43 -16.44
N THR A 144 -0.30 12.68 -17.74
CA THR A 144 -1.28 13.35 -18.62
C THR A 144 -2.62 12.63 -18.71
N PHE A 145 -2.66 11.33 -18.41
CA PHE A 145 -3.86 10.52 -18.38
C PHE A 145 -4.72 10.75 -17.12
N LEU A 146 -4.14 11.21 -16.01
CA LEU A 146 -4.84 11.45 -14.73
C LEU A 146 -5.43 12.87 -14.60
N GLY A 147 -5.20 13.75 -15.58
CA GLY A 147 -5.93 15.03 -15.63
C GLY A 147 -5.16 16.27 -16.08
N SER A 148 -3.88 16.19 -16.48
CA SER A 148 -3.23 17.36 -17.12
C SER A 148 -3.64 17.46 -18.59
N SER A 149 -4.84 17.99 -18.82
CA SER A 149 -5.28 18.45 -20.15
C SER A 149 -4.59 19.79 -20.50
N GLU A 150 -3.26 19.84 -20.50
CA GLU A 150 -2.54 21.07 -20.85
C GLU A 150 -2.53 21.33 -22.37
N ASN A 151 -2.82 20.32 -23.21
CA ASN A 151 -2.87 20.49 -24.66
C ASN A 151 -4.27 20.24 -25.25
N ARG A 152 -5.05 21.32 -25.40
CA ARG A 152 -6.32 21.34 -26.17
C ARG A 152 -6.15 21.13 -27.68
N MET A 153 -4.92 21.08 -28.20
CA MET A 153 -4.61 20.88 -29.62
C MET A 153 -4.08 19.47 -29.94
N GLU A 154 -4.61 18.42 -29.33
CA GLU A 154 -4.30 17.05 -29.74
C GLU A 154 -5.28 16.53 -30.80
N PRO A 155 -4.81 15.79 -31.83
CA PRO A 155 -5.69 15.22 -32.85
C PRO A 155 -6.67 14.22 -32.23
N ALA A 156 -7.93 14.25 -32.68
CA ALA A 156 -9.02 13.42 -32.13
C ALA A 156 -8.75 11.90 -32.17
N SER A 157 -7.88 11.44 -33.08
CA SER A 157 -7.43 10.05 -33.14
C SER A 157 -6.58 9.65 -31.93
N LEU A 158 -5.72 10.56 -31.44
CA LEU A 158 -4.87 10.36 -30.26
C LEU A 158 -5.71 10.31 -28.98
N GLN A 159 -6.67 11.23 -28.84
CA GLN A 159 -7.62 11.22 -27.72
C GLN A 159 -8.46 9.93 -27.69
N ARG A 160 -8.97 9.48 -28.84
CA ARG A 160 -9.70 8.19 -28.94
C ARG A 160 -8.81 6.98 -28.64
N GLN A 161 -7.51 7.05 -28.93
CA GLN A 161 -6.56 6.00 -28.57
C GLN A 161 -6.33 5.97 -27.06
N ARG A 162 -6.18 7.13 -26.42
CA ARG A 162 -6.04 7.26 -24.95
C ARG A 162 -7.29 6.80 -24.20
N ILE A 163 -8.50 7.17 -24.64
CA ILE A 163 -9.76 6.67 -24.06
C ILE A 163 -9.90 5.15 -24.22
N ARG A 164 -9.45 4.58 -25.35
CA ARG A 164 -9.44 3.12 -25.50
C ARG A 164 -8.40 2.45 -24.61
N GLN A 165 -7.24 3.06 -24.41
CA GLN A 165 -6.25 2.60 -23.44
C GLN A 165 -6.84 2.67 -22.02
N SER A 166 -7.55 3.75 -21.66
CA SER A 166 -8.16 3.89 -20.33
C SER A 166 -9.18 2.81 -20.01
N LEU A 167 -10.08 2.56 -20.95
CA LEU A 167 -11.09 1.51 -20.81
C LEU A 167 -10.46 0.12 -20.77
N ARG A 168 -9.32 -0.10 -21.44
CA ARG A 168 -8.56 -1.34 -21.33
C ARG A 168 -7.91 -1.51 -19.95
N PHE A 169 -7.38 -0.42 -19.38
CA PHE A 169 -6.78 -0.44 -18.04
C PHE A 169 -7.81 -0.71 -16.95
N LEU A 170 -8.92 0.04 -16.94
CA LEU A 170 -9.99 -0.12 -15.95
C LEU A 170 -10.58 -1.54 -15.97
N ARG A 171 -10.63 -2.13 -17.18
CA ARG A 171 -11.03 -3.52 -17.40
C ARG A 171 -10.06 -4.54 -16.81
N ILE A 172 -8.75 -4.31 -16.92
CA ILE A 172 -7.74 -5.22 -16.37
C ILE A 172 -7.67 -5.10 -14.84
N MET A 173 -7.95 -3.92 -14.29
CA MET A 173 -7.95 -3.68 -12.85
C MET A 173 -9.11 -4.42 -12.13
N LEU A 174 -10.29 -4.50 -12.74
CA LEU A 174 -11.49 -5.19 -12.20
C LEU A 174 -11.41 -6.73 -12.18
N ILE A 175 -10.35 -7.33 -12.73
CA ILE A 175 -10.19 -8.80 -12.82
C ILE A 175 -9.26 -9.32 -11.69
N ALA A 176 -8.71 -8.43 -10.85
CA ALA A 176 -8.00 -8.77 -9.62
C ALA A 176 -8.99 -8.81 -8.44
#